data_AF-A0A7Y2WYV7-F1
#
_entry.id   AF-A0A7Y2WYV7-F1
#
_cell.length_a   1.000
_cell.length_b   1.000
_cell.length_c   1.000
_cell.angle_alpha   90.00
_cell.angle_beta   90.00
_cell.angle_gamma   90.00
#
_symmetry.space_group_name_H-M   'P 1'
#
loop_
_entity.id
_entity.type
_entity.pdbx_description
1 polymer ?
#
loop_
_entity_poly.entity_id
_entity_poly.type
_entity_poly.pdbx_seq_one_letter_code
_entity_poly.pdbx_strand_id
1 'polypeptide(L)'
;MNPLVIIGGYLTSPGDFTDLAQVLAAPPYGYQVFVAPISRLRWAITRDWDFRKVLAIVRDTVAQALSASRAKQVDILAHSVGGTIVRMYLGEERYQGEVYGGWRYVRRLIMLGTPHHSLERWTRQSIGFVNETYPGAFHPEVRYTSVVGHAIRGNPHGTFIERMSSQSYVTVSGPDYGQAWGDGITTLECAALSGAEYLSVRGVTHSPFHGHPWYGDKAGLEQWGRVLHDHSGS
;
A
#
# COMPACT_ATOMS: atom_id res chain seq x y z
N MET A 1 13.48 -18.13 -1.00
CA MET A 1 12.38 -17.17 -0.74
C MET A 1 12.83 -15.81 -1.26
N ASN A 2 11.95 -15.06 -1.92
CA ASN A 2 12.28 -13.68 -2.32
C ASN A 2 12.28 -12.78 -1.09
N PRO A 3 13.16 -11.76 -0.98
CA PRO A 3 13.10 -10.80 0.10
C PRO A 3 11.79 -9.99 0.00
N LEU A 4 11.35 -9.46 1.15
CA LEU A 4 10.16 -8.61 1.24
C LEU A 4 10.59 -7.15 1.46
N VAL A 5 10.06 -6.25 0.65
CA VAL A 5 10.26 -4.81 0.78
C VAL A 5 8.98 -4.17 1.28
N ILE A 6 9.04 -3.45 2.40
CA ILE A 6 7.92 -2.70 2.97
C ILE A 6 8.03 -1.23 2.57
N ILE A 7 6.97 -0.71 1.93
CA ILE A 7 6.83 0.69 1.54
C ILE A 7 5.68 1.31 2.33
N GLY A 8 5.98 2.32 3.16
CA GLY A 8 4.96 3.05 3.91
C GLY A 8 4.14 4.02 3.05
N GLY A 9 3.21 4.73 3.70
CA GLY A 9 2.45 5.84 3.12
C GLY A 9 2.52 7.11 3.97
N TYR A 10 1.73 8.13 3.60
CA TYR A 10 1.67 9.39 4.36
C TYR A 10 1.50 9.17 5.87
N LEU A 11 2.16 10.01 6.67
CA LEU A 11 2.17 9.98 8.15
C LEU A 11 2.82 8.74 8.79
N THR A 12 3.35 7.80 8.00
CA THR A 12 4.15 6.68 8.49
C THR A 12 5.65 6.98 8.49
N SER A 13 6.38 6.13 9.20
CA SER A 13 7.83 6.07 9.28
C SER A 13 8.28 4.61 9.24
N PRO A 14 9.56 4.32 8.96
CA PRO A 14 10.06 2.95 8.97
C PRO A 14 9.85 2.26 10.32
N GLY A 15 9.93 3.03 11.42
CA GLY A 15 9.74 2.53 12.78
C GLY A 15 8.35 1.93 13.03
N ASP A 16 7.31 2.41 12.34
CA ASP A 16 5.94 1.92 12.52
C ASP A 16 5.75 0.50 11.97
N PHE A 17 6.69 0.03 11.13
CA PHE A 17 6.68 -1.31 10.56
C PHE A 17 7.65 -2.27 11.26
N THR A 18 8.29 -1.85 12.37
CA THR A 18 9.32 -2.65 13.05
C THR A 18 8.77 -3.99 13.53
N ASP A 19 7.66 -3.95 14.26
CA ASP A 19 7.05 -5.16 14.83
C ASP A 19 6.56 -6.09 13.72
N LEU A 20 5.92 -5.52 12.68
CA LEU A 20 5.50 -6.26 11.50
C LEU A 20 6.71 -6.94 10.82
N ALA A 21 7.80 -6.20 10.61
CA ALA A 21 9.01 -6.74 9.98
C ALA A 21 9.64 -7.86 10.80
N GLN A 22 9.64 -7.76 12.14
CA GLN A 22 10.12 -8.81 13.03
C GLN A 22 9.25 -10.07 12.94
N VAL A 23 7.93 -9.92 12.92
CA VAL A 23 7.00 -11.06 12.77
C VAL A 23 7.16 -11.73 11.41
N LEU A 24 7.31 -10.94 10.35
CA LEU A 24 7.50 -11.46 8.98
C LEU A 24 8.87 -12.12 8.77
N ALA A 25 9.89 -11.73 9.54
CA ALA A 25 11.19 -12.39 9.53
C ALA A 25 11.22 -13.72 10.30
N ALA A 26 10.27 -13.93 11.22
CA ALA A 26 10.14 -15.16 12.00
C ALA A 26 9.28 -16.22 11.28
N PRO A 27 9.38 -17.51 11.68
CA PRO A 27 8.43 -18.53 11.25
C PRO A 27 6.97 -18.14 11.61
N PRO A 28 5.98 -18.47 10.76
CA PRO A 28 6.07 -19.32 9.58
C PRO A 28 6.46 -18.57 8.29
N TYR A 29 6.70 -17.26 8.34
CA TYR A 29 6.95 -16.44 7.15
C TYR A 29 8.40 -16.51 6.67
N GLY A 30 9.37 -16.22 7.55
CA GLY A 30 10.81 -16.39 7.25
C GLY A 30 11.38 -15.44 6.18
N TYR A 31 10.78 -14.26 5.98
CA TYR A 31 11.26 -13.29 5.00
C TYR A 31 12.57 -12.61 5.44
N GLN A 32 13.43 -12.31 4.47
CA GLN A 32 14.42 -11.24 4.64
C GLN A 32 13.72 -9.91 4.36
N VAL A 33 13.43 -9.14 5.41
CA VAL A 33 12.59 -7.92 5.32
C VAL A 33 13.45 -6.66 5.22
N PHE A 34 13.08 -5.77 4.30
CA PHE A 34 13.69 -4.45 4.10
C PHE A 34 12.59 -3.38 4.18
N VAL A 35 12.70 -2.45 5.12
CA VAL A 35 11.74 -1.33 5.23
C VAL A 35 12.33 -0.10 4.56
N ALA A 36 11.65 0.44 3.56
CA ALA A 36 12.12 1.62 2.85
C ALA A 36 12.25 2.81 3.81
N PRO A 37 13.40 3.53 3.83
CA PRO A 37 13.69 4.59 4.80
C PRO A 37 12.97 5.92 4.47
N ILE A 38 11.64 5.88 4.29
CA ILE A 38 10.81 7.04 4.00
C ILE A 38 10.22 7.58 5.30
N SER A 39 10.78 8.68 5.80
CA SER A 39 10.34 9.29 7.06
C SER A 39 9.03 10.07 6.95
N ARG A 40 8.38 10.32 8.10
CA ARG A 40 7.21 11.23 8.17
C ARG A 40 7.49 12.60 7.56
N LEU A 41 8.66 13.16 7.83
CA LEU A 41 9.08 14.44 7.25
C LEU A 41 9.20 14.34 5.73
N ARG A 42 9.78 13.25 5.20
CA ARG A 42 9.86 13.02 3.76
C ARG A 42 8.45 13.00 3.15
N TRP A 43 7.52 12.26 3.74
CA TRP A 43 6.12 12.26 3.29
C TRP A 43 5.50 13.67 3.35
N ALA A 44 5.66 14.40 4.46
CA ALA A 44 5.07 15.72 4.63
C ALA A 44 5.56 16.77 3.62
N ILE A 45 6.82 16.67 3.17
CA ILE A 45 7.37 17.58 2.15
C ILE A 45 7.18 17.07 0.72
N THR A 46 6.71 15.84 0.54
CA THR A 46 6.38 15.30 -0.78
C THR A 46 5.06 15.89 -1.24
N ARG A 47 5.11 16.63 -2.34
CA ARG A 47 3.94 17.27 -2.95
C ARG A 47 3.44 16.40 -4.09
N ASP A 48 2.12 16.39 -4.29
CA ASP A 48 1.54 15.71 -5.46
C ASP A 48 2.21 16.20 -6.74
N TRP A 49 2.35 15.25 -7.68
CA TRP A 49 3.10 15.26 -8.94
C TRP A 49 4.63 15.10 -8.87
N ASP A 50 5.29 15.28 -7.72
CA ASP A 50 6.75 15.04 -7.61
C ASP A 50 7.09 13.99 -6.55
N PHE A 51 6.95 12.73 -6.96
CA PHE A 51 7.33 11.57 -6.16
C PHE A 51 8.76 11.08 -6.45
N ARG A 52 9.58 11.77 -7.26
CA ARG A 52 10.90 11.27 -7.70
C ARG A 52 11.80 10.85 -6.55
N LYS A 53 11.85 11.62 -5.46
CA LYS A 53 12.66 11.29 -4.28
C LYS A 53 12.16 10.04 -3.56
N VAL A 54 10.83 9.84 -3.50
CA VAL A 54 10.23 8.64 -2.90
C VAL A 54 10.49 7.43 -3.81
N LEU A 55 10.30 7.58 -5.11
CA LEU A 55 10.57 6.54 -6.11
C LEU A 55 12.05 6.13 -6.15
N ALA A 56 12.97 7.08 -5.98
CA ALA A 56 14.40 6.78 -5.84
C ALA A 56 14.65 5.91 -4.60
N ILE A 57 14.06 6.24 -3.45
CA ILE A 57 14.17 5.42 -2.24
C ILE A 57 13.59 4.01 -2.46
N VAL A 58 12.44 3.89 -3.14
CA VAL A 58 11.84 2.59 -3.49
C VAL A 58 12.81 1.78 -4.35
N ARG A 59 13.30 2.35 -5.46
CA ARG A 59 14.27 1.70 -6.37
C ARG A 59 15.52 1.25 -5.62
N ASP A 60 16.09 2.12 -4.80
CA ASP A 60 17.34 1.84 -4.08
C ASP A 60 17.12 0.75 -3.00
N THR A 61 15.96 0.74 -2.33
CA THR A 61 15.59 -0.31 -1.37
C THR A 61 15.39 -1.67 -2.05
N VAL A 62 14.74 -1.69 -3.23
CA VAL A 62 14.59 -2.90 -4.04
C VAL A 62 15.97 -3.42 -4.49
N ALA A 63 16.84 -2.55 -4.98
CA ALA A 63 18.20 -2.92 -5.39
C ALA A 63 19.02 -3.47 -4.21
N GLN A 64 18.90 -2.85 -3.03
CA GLN A 64 19.53 -3.34 -1.80
C GLN A 64 19.02 -4.74 -1.43
N ALA A 65 17.70 -4.95 -1.45
CA ALA A 65 17.09 -6.23 -1.12
C ALA A 65 17.56 -7.35 -2.07
N LEU A 66 17.60 -7.08 -3.38
CA LEU A 66 18.10 -8.02 -4.38
C LEU A 66 19.58 -8.35 -4.17
N SER A 67 20.41 -7.33 -3.94
CA SER A 67 21.85 -7.51 -3.71
C SER A 67 22.14 -8.35 -2.46
N ALA A 68 21.48 -8.03 -1.35
CA ALA A 68 21.69 -8.71 -0.07
C ALA A 68 21.16 -10.15 -0.05
N SER A 69 20.06 -10.44 -0.76
CA SER A 69 19.45 -11.77 -0.81
C SER A 69 19.96 -12.65 -1.96
N ARG A 70 20.61 -12.05 -2.97
CA ARG A 70 20.92 -12.67 -4.27
C ARG A 70 19.70 -13.18 -5.04
N ALA A 71 18.49 -12.74 -4.67
CA ALA A 71 17.27 -13.06 -5.39
C ALA A 71 17.19 -12.27 -6.71
N LYS A 72 16.36 -12.76 -7.64
CA LYS A 72 16.10 -12.09 -8.93
C LYS A 72 14.95 -11.08 -8.83
N GLN A 73 14.03 -11.29 -7.91
CA GLN A 73 12.86 -10.45 -7.69
C GLN A 73 12.60 -10.28 -6.19
N VAL A 74 11.78 -9.28 -5.84
CA VAL A 74 11.31 -9.02 -4.49
C VAL A 74 9.79 -9.18 -4.40
N ASP A 75 9.30 -9.41 -3.20
CA ASP A 75 7.91 -9.17 -2.85
C ASP A 75 7.80 -7.76 -2.28
N ILE A 76 6.73 -7.04 -2.60
CA ILE A 76 6.48 -5.70 -2.02
C ILE A 76 5.20 -5.72 -1.21
N LEU A 77 5.30 -5.23 0.03
CA LEU A 77 4.16 -4.87 0.88
C LEU A 77 4.07 -3.35 0.95
N ALA A 78 3.02 -2.78 0.39
CA ALA A 78 2.86 -1.33 0.28
C ALA A 78 1.63 -0.85 1.06
N HIS A 79 1.80 0.15 1.92
CA HIS A 79 0.72 0.71 2.74
C HIS A 79 0.23 2.03 2.14
N SER A 80 -1.10 2.20 2.08
CA SER A 80 -1.75 3.45 1.67
C SER A 80 -1.20 3.95 0.32
N VAL A 81 -0.83 5.23 0.19
CA VAL A 81 -0.23 5.82 -1.03
C VAL A 81 1.03 5.07 -1.52
N GLY A 82 1.72 4.33 -0.66
CA GLY A 82 2.86 3.50 -1.04
C GLY A 82 2.53 2.53 -2.18
N GLY A 83 1.30 2.00 -2.24
CA GLY A 83 0.87 1.13 -3.34
C GLY A 83 0.79 1.86 -4.68
N THR A 84 0.31 3.11 -4.68
CA THR A 84 0.31 3.98 -5.88
C THR A 84 1.74 4.28 -6.34
N ILE A 85 2.65 4.55 -5.39
CA ILE A 85 4.07 4.79 -5.71
C ILE A 85 4.72 3.54 -6.29
N VAL A 86 4.41 2.36 -5.76
CA VAL A 86 4.96 1.12 -6.32
C VAL A 86 4.40 0.89 -7.71
N ARG A 87 3.11 1.12 -7.97
CA ARG A 87 2.55 1.06 -9.34
C ARG A 87 3.28 2.00 -10.30
N MET A 88 3.64 3.22 -9.89
CA MET A 88 4.51 4.10 -10.69
C MET A 88 5.90 3.51 -10.92
N TYR A 89 6.52 2.93 -9.89
CA TYR A 89 7.83 2.29 -9.98
C TYR A 89 7.84 1.10 -10.95
N LEU A 90 6.74 0.33 -11.02
CA LEU A 90 6.63 -0.78 -11.96
C LEU A 90 6.67 -0.30 -13.42
N GLY A 91 6.14 0.89 -13.67
CA GLY A 91 5.89 1.44 -15.00
C GLY A 91 7.11 1.71 -15.89
N GLU A 92 6.88 1.69 -17.20
CA GLU A 92 7.89 1.85 -18.26
C GLU A 92 7.80 3.20 -19.00
N GLU A 93 6.73 3.97 -18.78
CA GLU A 93 6.59 5.34 -19.28
C GLU A 93 7.37 6.33 -18.41
N ARG A 94 7.77 7.44 -19.05
CA ARG A 94 8.52 8.51 -18.39
C ARG A 94 7.65 9.21 -17.34
N TYR A 95 8.10 9.19 -16.10
CA TYR A 95 7.55 10.01 -15.02
C TYR A 95 8.60 11.04 -14.57
N GLN A 96 8.30 12.33 -14.77
CA GLN A 96 9.21 13.43 -14.40
C GLN A 96 10.63 13.28 -14.96
N GLY A 97 10.75 12.70 -16.17
CA GLY A 97 12.01 12.49 -16.88
C GLY A 97 12.67 11.13 -16.67
N GLU A 98 12.18 10.31 -15.74
CA GLU A 98 12.75 9.00 -15.38
C GLU A 98 11.86 7.86 -15.88
N VAL A 99 12.48 6.76 -16.30
CA VAL A 99 11.80 5.46 -16.55
C VAL A 99 12.29 4.48 -15.50
N TYR A 100 11.36 3.79 -14.84
CA TYR A 100 11.70 2.89 -13.73
C TYR A 100 11.79 1.43 -14.18
N GLY A 101 10.77 0.90 -14.86
CA GLY A 101 10.73 -0.49 -15.34
C GLY A 101 10.83 -1.52 -14.20
N GLY A 102 10.29 -1.17 -13.02
CA GLY A 102 10.41 -1.95 -11.80
C GLY A 102 9.74 -3.32 -11.85
N TRP A 103 8.80 -3.54 -12.77
CA TRP A 103 8.10 -4.82 -12.96
C TRP A 103 9.05 -6.01 -13.13
N ARG A 104 10.23 -5.78 -13.73
CA ARG A 104 11.28 -6.80 -13.92
C ARG A 104 11.85 -7.36 -12.62
N TYR A 105 11.74 -6.59 -11.54
CA TYR A 105 12.34 -6.87 -10.24
C TYR A 105 11.32 -7.20 -9.16
N VAL A 106 10.03 -7.13 -9.47
CA VAL A 106 8.94 -7.33 -8.51
C VAL A 106 8.14 -8.56 -8.93
N ARG A 107 7.98 -9.51 -8.00
CA ARG A 107 7.18 -10.71 -8.22
C ARG A 107 5.72 -10.51 -7.81
N ARG A 108 5.50 -9.86 -6.67
CA ARG A 108 4.18 -9.54 -6.15
C ARG A 108 4.13 -8.18 -5.48
N LEU A 109 2.99 -7.51 -5.60
CA LEU A 109 2.65 -6.27 -4.92
C LEU A 109 1.39 -6.50 -4.08
N ILE A 110 1.55 -6.48 -2.76
CA ILE A 110 0.48 -6.54 -1.77
C ILE A 110 0.22 -5.12 -1.28
N MET A 111 -1.00 -4.63 -1.45
CA MET A 111 -1.40 -3.26 -1.13
C MET A 111 -2.35 -3.27 0.06
N LEU A 112 -1.98 -2.58 1.13
CA LEU A 112 -2.74 -2.48 2.37
C LEU A 112 -3.43 -1.12 2.44
N GLY A 113 -4.75 -1.10 2.22
CA GLY A 113 -5.56 0.11 2.28
C GLY A 113 -5.20 1.16 1.23
N THR A 114 -4.56 0.79 0.12
CA THR A 114 -4.17 1.73 -0.94
C THR A 114 -5.40 2.29 -1.66
N PRO A 115 -5.60 3.62 -1.72
CA PRO A 115 -6.66 4.19 -2.54
C PRO A 115 -6.28 4.13 -4.02
N HIS A 116 -7.09 3.46 -4.85
CA HIS A 116 -6.89 3.35 -6.30
C HIS A 116 -7.66 4.38 -7.11
N HIS A 117 -8.57 5.13 -6.48
CA HIS A 117 -9.10 6.38 -7.02
C HIS A 117 -9.13 7.43 -5.92
N SER A 118 -9.05 8.70 -6.31
CA SER A 118 -9.10 9.79 -5.35
C SER A 118 -9.62 11.07 -6.00
N LEU A 119 -10.54 11.76 -5.31
CA LEU A 119 -10.93 13.13 -5.66
C LEU A 119 -10.06 14.16 -4.90
N GLU A 120 -9.19 13.72 -4.01
CA GLU A 120 -8.34 14.55 -3.16
C GLU A 120 -7.24 15.26 -3.94
N ARG A 121 -7.10 16.57 -3.76
CA ARG A 121 -6.08 17.38 -4.44
C ARG A 121 -4.63 16.90 -4.23
N TRP A 122 -4.35 16.19 -3.14
CA TRP A 122 -3.01 15.73 -2.76
C TRP A 122 -2.57 14.42 -3.40
N THR A 123 -3.51 13.64 -3.96
CA THR A 123 -3.21 12.34 -4.56
C THR A 123 -3.85 12.16 -5.94
N ARG A 124 -4.79 13.03 -6.33
CA ARG A 124 -5.56 12.94 -7.57
C ARG A 124 -4.70 12.96 -8.82
N GLN A 125 -3.65 13.80 -8.90
CA GLN A 125 -2.86 13.88 -10.13
C GLN A 125 -2.04 12.60 -10.33
N SER A 126 -1.39 12.15 -9.26
CA SER A 126 -0.56 10.94 -9.28
C SER A 126 -1.37 9.66 -9.45
N ILE A 127 -2.51 9.52 -8.75
CA ILE A 127 -3.42 8.38 -8.94
C ILE A 127 -4.03 8.41 -10.35
N GLY A 128 -4.42 9.58 -10.84
CA GLY A 128 -4.92 9.77 -12.21
C GLY A 128 -3.90 9.29 -13.25
N PHE A 129 -2.67 9.79 -13.20
CA PHE A 129 -1.59 9.35 -14.09
C PHE A 129 -1.36 7.84 -14.04
N VAL A 130 -1.31 7.24 -12.84
CA VAL A 130 -1.11 5.80 -12.70
C VAL A 130 -2.27 5.02 -13.31
N ASN A 131 -3.51 5.46 -13.14
CA ASN A 131 -4.66 4.75 -13.69
C ASN A 131 -4.80 4.92 -15.20
N GLU A 132 -4.43 6.08 -15.74
CA GLU A 132 -4.43 6.35 -17.18
C GLU A 132 -3.31 5.58 -17.88
N THR A 133 -2.13 5.51 -17.25
CA THR A 133 -0.93 4.93 -17.86
C THR A 133 -0.80 3.43 -17.59
N TYR A 134 -1.19 3.00 -16.39
CA TYR A 134 -1.07 1.62 -15.90
C TYR A 134 -2.38 1.15 -15.24
N PRO A 135 -3.49 1.04 -16.00
CA PRO A 135 -4.79 0.68 -15.45
C PRO A 135 -4.78 -0.70 -14.77
N GLY A 136 -5.39 -0.77 -13.59
CA GLY A 136 -5.53 -2.03 -12.85
C GLY A 136 -4.21 -2.69 -12.47
N ALA A 137 -4.23 -4.01 -12.39
CA ALA A 137 -3.07 -4.90 -12.34
C ALA A 137 -2.40 -4.96 -13.72
N PHE A 138 -1.73 -3.87 -14.08
CA PHE A 138 -1.28 -3.64 -15.46
C PHE A 138 -0.22 -4.63 -15.97
N HIS A 139 0.77 -4.97 -15.14
CA HIS A 139 1.85 -5.88 -15.52
C HIS A 139 1.48 -7.35 -15.20
N PRO A 140 1.15 -8.20 -16.17
CA PRO A 140 0.71 -9.59 -15.92
C PRO A 140 1.77 -10.47 -15.24
N GLU A 141 3.05 -10.10 -15.31
CA GLU A 141 4.17 -10.76 -14.65
C GLU A 141 4.19 -10.53 -13.13
N VAL A 142 3.50 -9.50 -12.65
CA VAL A 142 3.42 -9.13 -11.23
C VAL A 142 2.08 -9.59 -10.68
N ARG A 143 2.11 -10.31 -9.55
CA ARG A 143 0.87 -10.65 -8.82
C ARG A 143 0.43 -9.49 -7.95
N TYR A 144 -0.78 -8.97 -8.16
CA TYR A 144 -1.33 -7.87 -7.36
C TYR A 144 -2.36 -8.42 -6.38
N THR A 145 -2.25 -7.99 -5.13
CA THR A 145 -3.27 -8.26 -4.10
C THR A 145 -3.62 -6.96 -3.40
N SER A 146 -4.88 -6.54 -3.46
CA SER A 146 -5.43 -5.41 -2.69
C SER A 146 -6.13 -5.93 -1.44
N VAL A 147 -5.66 -5.49 -0.28
CA VAL A 147 -6.23 -5.80 1.03
C VAL A 147 -6.83 -4.53 1.61
N VAL A 148 -8.05 -4.60 2.12
CA VAL A 148 -8.70 -3.47 2.80
C VAL A 148 -9.45 -3.88 4.05
N GLY A 149 -9.33 -3.05 5.08
CA GLY A 149 -10.08 -3.13 6.31
C GLY A 149 -11.56 -2.82 6.12
N HIS A 150 -12.41 -3.63 6.74
CA HIS A 150 -13.84 -3.43 6.89
C HIS A 150 -14.09 -3.22 8.39
N ALA A 151 -13.78 -2.01 8.87
CA ALA A 151 -13.76 -1.71 10.30
C ALA A 151 -14.68 -0.56 10.68
N ILE A 152 -14.67 0.53 9.90
CA ILE A 152 -15.35 1.77 10.26
C ILE A 152 -16.38 2.08 9.19
N ARG A 153 -17.61 2.33 9.63
CA ARG A 153 -18.62 2.96 8.79
C ARG A 153 -18.50 4.46 8.98
N GLY A 154 -18.38 5.22 7.89
CA GLY A 154 -18.41 6.66 7.97
C GLY A 154 -19.73 7.13 8.59
N ASN A 155 -19.68 8.13 9.46
CA ASN A 155 -20.88 8.77 9.98
C ASN A 155 -20.60 10.24 10.28
N PRO A 156 -21.14 11.20 9.51
CA PRO A 156 -20.92 12.63 9.73
C PRO A 156 -21.48 13.14 11.07
N HIS A 157 -22.36 12.37 11.72
CA HIS A 157 -22.93 12.66 13.03
C HIS A 157 -22.50 11.65 14.11
N GLY A 158 -21.52 10.80 13.81
CA GLY A 158 -21.04 9.74 14.71
C GLY A 158 -19.98 10.22 15.70
N THR A 159 -19.21 9.27 16.21
CA THR A 159 -17.99 9.48 17.01
C THR A 159 -16.93 10.27 16.23
N PHE A 160 -15.89 10.74 16.92
CA PHE A 160 -14.80 11.49 16.29
C PHE A 160 -14.15 10.72 15.12
N ILE A 161 -13.87 9.42 15.31
CA ILE A 161 -13.28 8.56 14.28
C ILE A 161 -14.25 8.38 13.10
N GLU A 162 -15.53 8.10 13.35
CA GLU A 162 -16.51 7.93 12.26
C GLU A 162 -16.72 9.21 11.44
N ARG A 163 -16.68 10.38 12.07
CA ARG A 163 -16.75 11.68 11.36
C ARG A 163 -15.53 11.93 10.50
N MET A 164 -14.34 11.65 11.03
CA MET A 164 -13.10 11.78 10.25
C MET A 164 -13.08 10.80 9.09
N SER A 165 -13.46 9.54 9.31
CA SER A 165 -13.57 8.53 8.25
C SER A 165 -14.61 8.90 7.21
N SER A 166 -15.77 9.42 7.62
CA SER A 166 -16.77 10.00 6.69
C SER A 166 -16.15 11.06 5.79
N GLN A 167 -15.37 11.99 6.36
CA GLN A 167 -14.72 13.04 5.58
C GLN A 167 -13.67 12.47 4.63
N SER A 168 -12.86 11.52 5.09
CA SER A 168 -11.88 10.83 4.24
C SER A 168 -12.55 10.09 3.09
N TYR A 169 -13.62 9.34 3.34
CA TYR A 169 -14.37 8.61 2.31
C TYR A 169 -14.98 9.55 1.28
N VAL A 170 -15.53 10.69 1.70
CA VAL A 170 -15.99 11.73 0.78
C VAL A 170 -14.86 12.26 -0.09
N THR A 171 -13.70 12.49 0.51
CA THR A 171 -12.51 13.01 -0.16
C THR A 171 -11.94 12.00 -1.18
N VAL A 172 -11.91 10.71 -0.87
CA VAL A 172 -11.34 9.69 -1.78
C VAL A 172 -12.34 9.16 -2.80
N SER A 173 -13.61 9.00 -2.44
CA SER A 173 -14.62 8.33 -3.28
C SER A 173 -15.76 9.22 -3.75
N GLY A 174 -15.99 10.38 -3.13
CA GLY A 174 -17.03 11.34 -3.51
C GLY A 174 -18.13 11.53 -2.46
N PRO A 175 -18.99 12.55 -2.63
CA PRO A 175 -19.94 13.01 -1.61
C PRO A 175 -20.88 11.92 -1.10
N ASP A 176 -21.22 10.94 -1.93
CA ASP A 176 -22.15 9.85 -1.57
C ASP A 176 -21.53 8.79 -0.66
N TYR A 177 -20.21 8.85 -0.42
CA TYR A 177 -19.46 7.84 0.34
C TYR A 177 -19.29 8.19 1.83
N GLY A 178 -19.88 9.28 2.32
CA GLY A 178 -19.77 9.68 3.72
C GLY A 178 -20.26 8.63 4.73
N GLN A 179 -21.07 7.66 4.27
CA GLN A 179 -21.53 6.53 5.10
C GLN A 179 -21.06 5.15 4.63
N ALA A 180 -20.06 5.12 3.75
CA ALA A 180 -19.44 3.90 3.27
C ALA A 180 -18.68 3.16 4.38
N TRP A 181 -18.40 1.88 4.15
CA TRP A 181 -17.49 1.09 4.98
C TRP A 181 -16.07 1.18 4.44
N GLY A 182 -15.09 1.15 5.35
CA GLY A 182 -13.68 1.11 5.01
C GLY A 182 -12.79 0.88 6.23
N ASP A 183 -11.50 1.15 6.03
CA ASP A 183 -10.47 0.97 7.07
C ASP A 183 -10.25 2.23 7.92
N GLY A 184 -10.90 3.32 7.53
CA GLY A 184 -10.88 4.61 8.22
C GLY A 184 -10.39 5.75 7.32
N ILE A 185 -9.69 5.41 6.23
CA ILE A 185 -9.25 6.36 5.20
C ILE A 185 -9.77 5.94 3.82
N THR A 186 -9.61 4.66 3.48
CA THR A 186 -9.95 4.12 2.17
C THR A 186 -11.25 3.31 2.29
N THR A 187 -12.19 3.55 1.38
CA THR A 187 -13.42 2.76 1.28
C THR A 187 -13.13 1.38 0.69
N LEU A 188 -14.01 0.40 0.93
CA LEU A 188 -13.89 -0.93 0.34
C LEU A 188 -13.75 -0.86 -1.19
N GLU A 189 -14.59 -0.04 -1.84
CA GLU A 189 -14.59 0.14 -3.29
C GLU A 189 -13.32 0.84 -3.79
N CYS A 190 -12.85 1.86 -3.06
CA CYS A 190 -11.63 2.59 -3.41
C CYS A 190 -10.35 1.74 -3.36
N ALA A 191 -10.32 0.74 -2.48
CA ALA A 191 -9.21 -0.19 -2.41
C ALA A 191 -9.29 -1.32 -3.46
N ALA A 192 -10.37 -1.45 -4.22
CA ALA A 192 -10.48 -2.47 -5.25
C ALA A 192 -9.67 -2.08 -6.49
N LEU A 193 -8.69 -2.91 -6.88
CA LEU A 193 -7.94 -2.74 -8.12
C LEU A 193 -8.39 -3.79 -9.13
N SER A 194 -8.82 -3.36 -10.31
CA SER A 194 -9.20 -4.29 -11.39
C SER A 194 -8.03 -5.22 -11.74
N GLY A 195 -8.30 -6.53 -11.83
CA GLY A 195 -7.30 -7.56 -12.12
C GLY A 195 -6.42 -8.00 -10.94
N ALA A 196 -6.53 -7.35 -9.78
CA ALA A 196 -5.86 -7.81 -8.56
C ALA A 196 -6.73 -8.81 -7.78
N GLU A 197 -6.09 -9.70 -7.02
CA GLU A 197 -6.78 -10.41 -5.94
C GLU A 197 -7.28 -9.38 -4.92
N TYR A 198 -8.53 -9.49 -4.47
CA TYR A 198 -9.11 -8.54 -3.53
C TYR A 198 -9.52 -9.24 -2.23
N LEU A 199 -9.06 -8.69 -1.11
CA LEU A 199 -9.32 -9.21 0.23
C LEU A 199 -9.86 -8.11 1.16
N SER A 200 -11.11 -8.27 1.60
CA SER A 200 -11.67 -7.48 2.69
C SER A 200 -11.48 -8.19 4.04
N VAL A 201 -10.91 -7.52 5.03
CA VAL A 201 -10.65 -8.07 6.38
C VAL A 201 -11.44 -7.31 7.45
N ARG A 202 -12.13 -8.02 8.35
CA ARG A 202 -13.05 -7.39 9.32
C ARG A 202 -12.29 -6.77 10.48
N GLY A 203 -12.64 -5.54 10.85
CA GLY A 203 -12.13 -4.89 12.06
C GLY A 203 -10.66 -4.44 12.00
N VAL A 204 -9.99 -4.56 10.84
CA VAL A 204 -8.64 -3.99 10.65
C VAL A 204 -8.76 -2.54 10.20
N THR A 205 -8.04 -1.64 10.84
CA THR A 205 -8.04 -0.20 10.53
C THR A 205 -6.83 0.23 9.70
N HIS A 206 -6.88 1.45 9.16
CA HIS A 206 -5.86 1.99 8.28
C HIS A 206 -4.52 2.25 8.99
N SER A 207 -4.59 2.66 10.27
CA SER A 207 -3.44 3.03 11.10
C SER A 207 -3.84 3.01 12.58
N PRO A 208 -2.87 2.99 13.53
CA PRO A 208 -3.15 2.98 14.97
C PRO A 208 -4.08 4.10 15.43
N PHE A 209 -4.03 5.24 14.73
CA PHE A 209 -4.87 6.40 15.00
C PHE A 209 -6.37 6.10 14.83
N HIS A 210 -6.74 5.23 13.90
CA HIS A 210 -8.14 4.88 13.61
C HIS A 210 -8.67 3.78 14.55
N GLY A 211 -7.78 3.04 15.20
CA GLY A 211 -8.11 1.94 16.11
C GLY A 211 -7.17 0.77 15.91
N HIS A 212 -7.38 -0.27 16.72
CA HIS A 212 -6.64 -1.53 16.65
C HIS A 212 -7.59 -2.72 16.47
N PRO A 213 -7.17 -3.79 15.76
CA PRO A 213 -5.87 -3.90 15.09
C PRO A 213 -5.79 -3.02 13.83
N TRP A 214 -4.61 -2.43 13.56
CA TRP A 214 -4.30 -1.88 12.23
C TRP A 214 -3.46 -2.89 11.44
N TYR A 215 -3.24 -2.64 10.15
CA TYR A 215 -2.57 -3.63 9.28
C TYR A 215 -1.19 -4.11 9.80
N GLY A 216 -0.42 -3.24 10.45
CA GLY A 216 0.91 -3.57 10.96
C GLY A 216 0.94 -4.33 12.30
N ASP A 217 -0.20 -4.48 12.97
CA ASP A 217 -0.26 -5.29 14.19
C ASP A 217 -0.23 -6.77 13.86
N LYS A 218 0.30 -7.58 14.79
CA LYS A 218 0.24 -9.04 14.70
C LYS A 218 -1.20 -9.55 14.49
N ALA A 219 -2.16 -9.01 15.23
CA ALA A 219 -3.57 -9.38 15.09
C ALA A 219 -4.20 -8.92 13.75
N GLY A 220 -3.66 -7.87 13.13
CA GLY A 220 -4.01 -7.50 11.76
C GLY A 220 -3.43 -8.50 10.76
N LEU A 221 -2.13 -8.77 10.87
CA LEU A 221 -1.40 -9.73 10.06
C LEU A 221 -2.02 -11.14 10.10
N GLU A 222 -2.52 -11.60 11.24
CA GLU A 222 -3.20 -12.91 11.35
C GLU A 222 -4.44 -13.01 10.44
N GLN A 223 -5.08 -11.89 10.08
CA GLN A 223 -6.27 -11.89 9.22
C GLN A 223 -5.94 -11.82 7.73
N TRP A 224 -4.96 -10.99 7.34
CA TRP A 224 -4.61 -10.79 5.92
C TRP A 224 -3.38 -11.59 5.48
N GLY A 225 -2.57 -12.10 6.41
CA GLY A 225 -1.25 -12.70 6.16
C GLY A 225 -1.27 -13.93 5.25
N ARG A 226 -2.44 -14.53 5.00
CA ARG A 226 -2.60 -15.59 4.01
C ARG A 226 -2.10 -15.21 2.62
N VAL A 227 -2.14 -13.92 2.26
CA VAL A 227 -1.67 -13.42 0.96
C VAL A 227 -0.14 -13.43 0.82
N LEU A 228 0.59 -13.58 1.93
CA LEU A 228 2.05 -13.69 1.96
C LEU A 228 2.53 -15.10 1.65
N HIS A 229 1.72 -16.12 1.95
CA HIS A 229 2.07 -17.48 1.58
C HIS A 229 2.08 -17.62 0.07
N ASP A 230 3.04 -18.38 -0.45
CA ASP A 230 2.92 -18.87 -1.81
C ASP A 230 1.75 -19.86 -1.81
N HIS A 231 0.75 -19.64 -2.66
CA HIS A 231 -0.16 -20.71 -3.06
C HIS A 231 0.64 -21.72 -3.89
N SER A 232 1.57 -22.43 -3.26
CA SER A 232 2.02 -23.73 -3.74
C SER A 232 0.92 -24.72 -3.39
N GLY A 233 -0.20 -24.60 -4.10
CA GLY A 233 -1.16 -25.68 -4.24
C GLY A 233 -0.58 -26.70 -5.20
N SER A 234 -0.14 -27.81 -4.60
CA SER A 234 -0.15 -29.19 -5.11
C SER A 234 -0.33 -29.40 -6.61
#